data_AF-A0A6J1CVG1-F1
#
_entry.id   AF-A0A6J1CVG1-F1
#
_cell.length_a   1.000
_cell.length_b   1.000
_cell.length_c   1.000
_cell.angle_alpha   90.00
_cell.angle_beta   90.00
_cell.angle_gamma   90.00
#
_symmetry.space_group_name_H-M   'P 1'
#
loop_
_entity.id
_entity.type
_entity.pdbx_description
1 polymer ?
#
loop_
_entity_poly.entity_id
_entity_poly.type
_entity_poly.pdbx_seq_one_letter_code
_entity_poly.pdbx_strand_id
1 'polypeptide(L)'
;MKDNCEGGLQFSADAVMSPFTKFELETSKNDKKFVHIKCCYNNKYWITFSPNLKSIQPLADEPDEDRSEWSCTLFEFIYDADLQAYRIRHVKLGCYLIPHTGPIAATYTLYAGVDTPDADHHDVFTVTDFRSLLPMPKHVAFKGDNGCYLRAAMQEHHEYLEFSSTSIGDDKAGYEVVVNDDGTICIKSKFFGKFWRLSPSWIWLIRPMQARAIPILAFGLTNTLKTTRLH
;
A
#
# COMPACT_ATOMS: atom_id res chain seq x y z
N MET A 1 -28.98 -9.46 -15.03
CA MET A 1 -27.74 -10.24 -15.12
C MET A 1 -26.69 -9.54 -14.26
N LYS A 2 -26.42 -10.07 -13.08
CA LYS A 2 -25.40 -9.58 -12.15
C LYS A 2 -24.22 -10.54 -12.27
N ASP A 3 -23.30 -10.25 -13.16
CA ASP A 3 -21.94 -10.79 -13.11
C ASP A 3 -21.03 -9.62 -12.77
N ASN A 4 -21.15 -9.13 -11.53
CA ASN A 4 -20.14 -8.26 -10.95
C ASN A 4 -18.96 -9.15 -10.59
N CYS A 5 -17.81 -8.96 -11.23
CA CYS A 5 -16.53 -9.48 -10.76
C CYS A 5 -16.17 -8.82 -9.41
N GLU A 6 -16.81 -9.25 -8.33
CA GLU A 6 -16.49 -8.82 -6.96
C GLU A 6 -15.11 -9.38 -6.58
N GLY A 7 -14.04 -8.64 -6.90
CA GLY A 7 -12.66 -8.97 -6.48
C GLY A 7 -11.57 -8.87 -7.55
N GLY A 8 -11.92 -8.64 -8.82
CA GLY A 8 -10.92 -8.48 -9.89
C GLY A 8 -10.06 -7.22 -9.72
N LEU A 9 -8.76 -7.31 -10.06
CA LEU A 9 -7.90 -6.13 -10.15
C LEU A 9 -8.25 -5.36 -11.42
N GLN A 10 -8.75 -4.12 -11.30
CA GLN A 10 -9.19 -3.32 -12.45
C GLN A 10 -8.34 -2.05 -12.62
N PHE A 11 -8.04 -1.67 -13.86
CA PHE A 11 -7.47 -0.36 -14.19
C PHE A 11 -8.57 0.70 -14.20
N SER A 12 -8.96 1.18 -13.01
CA SER A 12 -10.04 2.17 -12.84
C SER A 12 -9.78 3.22 -11.77
N ALA A 13 -8.59 3.25 -11.16
CA ALA A 13 -8.28 4.23 -10.13
C ALA A 13 -7.95 5.61 -10.72
N ASP A 14 -8.70 6.64 -10.29
CA ASP A 14 -8.46 8.03 -10.69
C ASP A 14 -7.24 8.67 -9.98
N ALA A 15 -6.81 8.09 -8.85
CA ALA A 15 -5.71 8.58 -8.04
C ALA A 15 -4.69 7.48 -7.77
N VAL A 16 -3.41 7.79 -8.02
CA VAL A 16 -2.27 6.88 -7.75
C VAL A 16 -2.16 6.56 -6.26
N MET A 17 -2.59 7.48 -5.40
CA MET A 17 -2.56 7.35 -3.94
C MET A 17 -3.93 6.94 -3.37
N SER A 18 -4.27 5.66 -3.52
CA SER A 18 -5.45 5.05 -2.94
C SER A 18 -5.06 3.82 -2.12
N PRO A 19 -5.80 3.47 -1.05
CA PRO A 19 -5.60 2.19 -0.37
C PRO A 19 -5.67 0.97 -1.31
N PHE A 20 -6.40 1.10 -2.42
CA PHE A 20 -6.61 0.03 -3.41
C PHE A 20 -5.55 -0.06 -4.52
N THR A 21 -4.62 0.90 -4.60
CA THR A 21 -3.57 0.95 -5.65
C THR A 21 -2.20 0.54 -5.15
N LYS A 22 -2.07 0.14 -3.88
CA LYS A 22 -0.80 -0.19 -3.24
C LYS A 22 -0.60 -1.71 -3.14
N PHE A 23 0.56 -2.16 -3.62
CA PHE A 23 0.98 -3.55 -3.58
C PHE A 23 2.37 -3.69 -2.95
N GLU A 24 2.58 -4.81 -2.27
CA GLU A 24 3.86 -5.23 -1.71
C GLU A 24 4.44 -6.36 -2.56
N LEU A 25 5.75 -6.29 -2.80
CA LEU A 25 6.50 -7.33 -3.51
C LEU A 25 7.29 -8.14 -2.49
N GLU A 26 6.95 -9.42 -2.36
CA GLU A 26 7.68 -10.36 -1.52
C GLU A 26 8.52 -11.28 -2.41
N THR A 27 9.85 -11.31 -2.23
CA THR A 27 10.73 -12.17 -3.05
C THR A 27 10.50 -13.64 -2.74
N SER A 28 10.45 -14.49 -3.77
CA SER A 28 10.33 -15.95 -3.62
C SER A 28 11.46 -16.51 -2.75
N LYS A 29 11.11 -17.51 -1.94
CA LYS A 29 12.04 -18.24 -1.07
C LYS A 29 12.95 -19.16 -1.87
N ASN A 30 12.44 -19.77 -2.95
CA ASN A 30 13.17 -20.75 -3.74
C ASN A 30 13.97 -20.13 -4.89
N ASP A 31 13.49 -19.02 -5.47
CA ASP A 31 14.12 -18.43 -6.65
C ASP A 31 13.94 -16.90 -6.67
N LYS A 32 15.03 -16.18 -6.38
CA LYS A 32 15.05 -14.71 -6.25
C LYS A 32 14.64 -13.95 -7.52
N LYS A 33 14.53 -14.65 -8.65
CA LYS A 33 14.00 -14.11 -9.90
C LYS A 33 12.50 -13.81 -9.81
N PHE A 34 11.78 -14.54 -8.98
CA PHE A 34 10.33 -14.44 -8.87
C PHE A 34 9.89 -13.74 -7.59
N VAL A 35 8.70 -13.15 -7.66
CA VAL A 35 8.08 -12.43 -6.55
C VAL A 35 6.63 -12.85 -6.41
N HIS A 36 6.14 -12.73 -5.19
CA HIS A 36 4.72 -12.68 -4.87
C HIS A 36 4.29 -11.21 -4.85
N ILE A 37 3.08 -10.95 -5.34
CA ILE A 37 2.48 -9.62 -5.31
C ILE A 37 1.30 -9.66 -4.36
N LYS A 38 1.31 -8.80 -3.35
CA LYS A 38 0.30 -8.77 -2.29
C LYS A 38 -0.42 -7.44 -2.27
N CYS A 39 -1.73 -7.47 -2.21
CA CYS A 39 -2.54 -6.26 -2.09
C CYS A 39 -2.48 -5.73 -0.65
N CYS A 40 -2.08 -4.47 -0.47
CA CYS A 40 -1.99 -3.88 0.87
C CYS A 40 -3.37 -3.65 1.50
N TYR A 41 -4.45 -3.57 0.72
CA TYR A 41 -5.80 -3.34 1.24
C TYR A 41 -6.35 -4.54 2.03
N ASN A 42 -6.29 -5.74 1.44
CA ASN A 42 -6.87 -6.95 2.00
C ASN A 42 -5.82 -7.98 2.47
N ASN A 43 -4.52 -7.64 2.34
CA ASN A 43 -3.40 -8.49 2.73
C ASN A 43 -3.35 -9.85 2.03
N LYS A 44 -3.92 -9.95 0.82
CA LYS A 44 -4.00 -11.18 0.03
C LYS A 44 -3.09 -11.13 -1.20
N TYR A 45 -2.57 -12.29 -1.58
CA TYR A 45 -1.69 -12.46 -2.74
C TYR A 45 -2.47 -12.57 -4.04
N TRP A 46 -1.82 -12.11 -5.10
CA TRP A 46 -2.29 -12.25 -6.47
C TRP A 46 -2.26 -13.73 -6.88
N ILE A 47 -3.39 -14.21 -7.38
CA ILE A 47 -3.61 -15.57 -7.85
C ILE A 47 -4.52 -15.52 -9.08
N THR A 48 -4.49 -16.55 -9.92
CA THR A 48 -5.54 -16.72 -10.93
C THR A 48 -6.87 -17.04 -10.26
N PHE A 49 -7.99 -16.57 -10.81
CA PHE A 49 -9.30 -16.76 -10.18
C PHE A 49 -9.69 -18.24 -10.06
N SER A 50 -9.37 -19.03 -11.08
CA SER A 50 -9.58 -20.47 -11.07
C SER A 50 -8.68 -21.15 -12.11
N PRO A 51 -8.58 -22.50 -12.13
CA PRO A 51 -7.81 -23.23 -13.14
C PRO A 51 -8.17 -22.87 -14.59
N ASN A 52 -9.42 -22.44 -14.82
CA ASN A 52 -9.96 -22.13 -16.14
C ASN A 52 -10.06 -20.62 -16.42
N LEU A 53 -9.97 -19.77 -15.39
CA LEU A 53 -10.16 -18.33 -15.49
C LEU A 53 -8.87 -17.61 -15.10
N LYS A 54 -8.13 -17.15 -16.12
CA LYS A 54 -6.82 -16.50 -15.97
C LYS A 54 -6.87 -15.03 -15.51
N SER A 55 -8.02 -14.57 -15.01
CA SER A 55 -8.14 -13.27 -14.37
C SER A 55 -7.33 -13.26 -13.08
N ILE A 56 -6.55 -12.22 -12.84
CA ILE A 56 -5.73 -12.08 -11.63
C ILE A 56 -6.54 -11.38 -10.54
N GLN A 57 -6.57 -11.98 -9.35
CA GLN A 57 -7.31 -11.46 -8.21
C GLN A 57 -6.47 -11.54 -6.92
N PRO A 58 -6.64 -10.61 -5.96
CA PRO A 58 -5.96 -10.64 -4.68
C PRO A 58 -6.79 -11.50 -3.69
N LEU A 59 -6.81 -12.81 -3.90
CA LEU A 59 -7.65 -13.74 -3.12
C LEU A 59 -6.87 -14.68 -2.20
N ALA A 60 -5.62 -15.03 -2.56
CA ALA A 60 -4.84 -16.04 -1.83
C ALA A 60 -4.39 -15.53 -0.45
N ASP A 61 -4.57 -16.35 0.58
CA ASP A 61 -4.16 -16.03 1.95
C ASP A 61 -2.66 -16.23 2.18
N GLU A 62 -2.06 -17.17 1.45
CA GLU A 62 -0.65 -17.56 1.57
C GLU A 62 0.02 -17.63 0.20
N PRO A 63 1.35 -17.42 0.12
CA PRO A 63 2.10 -17.57 -1.12
C PRO A 63 2.24 -19.06 -1.47
N ASP A 64 1.97 -19.40 -2.73
CA ASP A 64 2.20 -20.71 -3.33
C ASP A 64 3.28 -20.62 -4.42
N GLU A 65 4.33 -21.41 -4.27
CA GLU A 65 5.49 -21.47 -5.18
C GLU A 65 5.48 -22.71 -6.09
N ASP A 66 4.48 -23.59 -5.98
CA ASP A 66 4.34 -24.73 -6.88
C ASP A 66 3.99 -24.24 -8.30
N ARG A 67 4.95 -24.39 -9.22
CA ARG A 67 4.80 -23.92 -10.61
C ARG A 67 3.91 -24.81 -11.46
N SER A 68 3.51 -25.98 -10.97
CA SER A 68 2.59 -26.89 -11.65
C SER A 68 1.12 -26.60 -11.30
N GLU A 69 0.87 -26.00 -10.13
CA GLU A 69 -0.46 -25.72 -9.63
C GLU A 69 -1.04 -24.41 -10.16
N TRP A 70 -2.34 -24.39 -10.39
CA TRP A 70 -3.04 -23.17 -10.81
C TRP A 70 -3.02 -22.08 -9.73
N SER A 71 -2.87 -22.50 -8.46
CA SER A 71 -2.75 -21.62 -7.30
C SER A 71 -1.41 -20.92 -7.19
N CYS A 72 -0.44 -21.24 -8.05
CA CYS A 72 0.85 -20.56 -8.12
C CYS A 72 0.69 -19.03 -8.06
N THR A 73 1.37 -18.41 -7.11
CA THR A 73 1.32 -16.96 -6.86
C THR A 73 2.58 -16.23 -7.32
N LEU A 74 3.43 -16.93 -8.09
CA LEU A 74 4.71 -16.39 -8.57
C LEU A 74 4.54 -15.58 -9.85
N PHE A 75 5.15 -14.41 -9.85
CA PHE A 75 5.26 -13.51 -10.98
C PHE A 75 6.72 -13.15 -11.26
N GLU A 76 7.02 -12.88 -12.53
CA GLU A 76 8.31 -12.39 -12.99
C GLU A 76 8.15 -10.98 -13.53
N PHE A 77 8.95 -10.05 -12.99
CA PHE A 77 9.10 -8.70 -13.54
C PHE A 77 10.23 -8.69 -14.56
N ILE A 78 9.89 -8.36 -15.80
CA ILE A 78 10.83 -8.32 -16.93
C ILE A 78 10.92 -6.87 -17.36
N TYR A 79 12.09 -6.25 -17.15
CA TYR A 79 12.31 -4.87 -17.54
C TYR A 79 12.57 -4.77 -19.05
N ASP A 80 11.82 -3.90 -19.72
CA ASP A 80 12.04 -3.52 -21.11
C ASP A 80 12.81 -2.18 -21.14
N ALA A 81 14.05 -2.25 -21.60
CA ALA A 81 14.93 -1.08 -21.64
C ALA A 81 14.54 -0.08 -22.73
N ASP A 82 13.92 -0.51 -23.82
CA ASP A 82 13.52 0.37 -24.92
C ASP A 82 12.28 1.17 -24.53
N LEU A 83 11.34 0.53 -23.83
CA LEU A 83 10.11 1.16 -23.33
C LEU A 83 10.26 1.79 -21.94
N GLN A 84 11.39 1.57 -21.26
CA GLN A 84 11.65 2.02 -19.89
C GLN A 84 10.55 1.60 -18.90
N ALA A 85 10.02 0.38 -19.07
CA ALA A 85 8.85 -0.10 -18.36
C ALA A 85 8.97 -1.61 -18.07
N TYR A 86 7.99 -2.17 -17.36
CA TYR A 86 8.00 -3.59 -16.97
C TYR A 86 6.91 -4.37 -17.67
N ARG A 87 7.23 -5.60 -18.08
CA ARG A 87 6.24 -6.65 -18.31
C ARG A 87 6.17 -7.55 -17.09
N ILE A 88 4.96 -7.99 -16.77
CA ILE A 88 4.73 -8.92 -15.65
C ILE A 88 4.25 -10.23 -16.24
N ARG A 89 4.94 -11.33 -15.91
CA ARG A 89 4.60 -12.67 -16.41
C ARG A 89 4.18 -13.59 -15.27
N HIS A 90 3.05 -14.27 -15.42
CA HIS A 90 2.60 -15.30 -14.48
C HIS A 90 3.39 -16.58 -14.67
N VAL A 91 4.12 -17.05 -13.64
CA VAL A 91 5.14 -18.10 -13.78
C VAL A 91 4.54 -19.42 -14.26
N LYS A 92 3.46 -19.91 -13.63
CA LYS A 92 2.83 -21.18 -14.05
C LYS A 92 2.21 -21.14 -15.44
N LEU A 93 1.66 -20.00 -15.86
CA LEU A 93 0.97 -19.89 -17.14
C LEU A 93 1.93 -19.56 -18.28
N GLY A 94 3.09 -18.98 -17.98
CA GLY A 94 4.01 -18.45 -18.98
C GLY A 94 3.46 -17.21 -19.71
N CYS A 95 2.28 -16.71 -19.33
CA CYS A 95 1.62 -15.60 -19.99
C CYS A 95 1.94 -14.25 -19.31
N TYR A 96 2.14 -13.22 -20.12
CA TYR A 96 2.18 -11.83 -19.70
C TYR A 96 0.79 -11.34 -19.30
N LEU A 97 0.77 -10.43 -18.33
CA LEU A 97 -0.44 -9.80 -17.86
C LEU A 97 -0.85 -8.67 -18.82
N ILE A 98 -2.13 -8.55 -19.10
CA ILE A 98 -2.74 -7.48 -19.89
C ILE A 98 -4.05 -7.02 -19.23
N PRO A 99 -4.49 -5.76 -19.46
CA PRO A 99 -5.87 -5.37 -19.21
C PRO A 99 -6.80 -6.13 -20.17
N HIS A 100 -7.76 -6.87 -19.63
CA HIS A 100 -8.74 -7.59 -20.44
C HIS A 100 -9.71 -6.64 -21.13
N THR A 101 -9.84 -6.77 -22.45
CA THR A 101 -10.84 -6.08 -23.27
C THR A 101 -11.74 -7.12 -23.94
N GLY A 102 -12.92 -7.39 -23.37
CA GLY A 102 -13.83 -8.40 -23.91
C GLY A 102 -15.02 -8.74 -23.00
N PRO A 103 -15.93 -9.64 -23.43
CA PRO A 103 -17.16 -9.94 -22.68
C PRO A 103 -16.98 -10.95 -21.54
N ILE A 104 -15.81 -11.60 -21.43
CA ILE A 104 -15.57 -12.74 -20.52
C ILE A 104 -15.24 -12.31 -19.08
N ALA A 105 -14.71 -11.09 -18.91
CA ALA A 105 -14.42 -10.49 -17.62
C ALA A 105 -14.78 -9.00 -17.69
N ALA A 106 -14.96 -8.35 -16.53
CA ALA A 106 -15.18 -6.91 -16.48
C ALA A 106 -14.08 -6.18 -17.26
N THR A 107 -14.46 -5.19 -18.07
CA THR A 107 -13.54 -4.43 -18.91
C THR A 107 -12.40 -3.85 -18.06
N TYR A 108 -11.17 -3.98 -18.55
CA TYR A 108 -9.94 -3.55 -17.89
C TYR A 108 -9.59 -4.30 -16.60
N THR A 109 -10.08 -5.54 -16.43
CA THR A 109 -9.59 -6.42 -15.37
C THR A 109 -8.24 -7.03 -15.76
N LEU A 110 -7.29 -7.13 -14.84
CA LEU A 110 -5.99 -7.73 -15.05
C LEU A 110 -6.12 -9.22 -15.36
N TYR A 111 -5.44 -9.67 -16.41
CA TYR A 111 -5.60 -11.00 -16.97
C TYR A 111 -4.29 -11.52 -17.53
N ALA A 112 -3.97 -12.80 -17.32
CA ALA A 112 -2.81 -13.45 -17.94
C ALA A 112 -3.17 -13.93 -19.36
N GLY A 113 -2.90 -13.08 -20.37
CA GLY A 113 -3.53 -13.17 -21.69
C GLY A 113 -2.67 -13.65 -22.84
N VAL A 114 -1.42 -13.20 -22.92
CA VAL A 114 -0.54 -13.41 -24.07
C VAL A 114 0.73 -14.16 -23.66
N ASP A 115 1.21 -15.09 -24.48
CA ASP A 115 2.42 -15.89 -24.19
C ASP A 115 3.72 -15.26 -24.75
N THR A 116 3.57 -14.23 -25.57
CA THR A 116 4.64 -13.45 -26.18
C THR A 116 4.40 -11.95 -25.92
N PRO A 117 5.45 -11.12 -25.94
CA PRO A 117 5.29 -9.67 -25.78
C PRO A 117 4.27 -9.10 -26.77
N ASP A 118 3.34 -8.29 -26.28
CA ASP A 118 2.28 -7.71 -27.11
C ASP A 118 2.85 -6.61 -28.01
N ALA A 119 2.56 -6.71 -29.31
CA ALA A 119 2.98 -5.73 -30.31
C ALA A 119 2.31 -4.36 -30.09
N ASP A 120 1.09 -4.38 -29.54
CA ASP A 120 0.34 -3.16 -29.18
C ASP A 120 0.68 -2.65 -27.77
N HIS A 121 1.59 -3.32 -27.07
CA HIS A 121 2.13 -2.94 -25.76
C HIS A 121 1.10 -2.88 -24.62
N HIS A 122 -0.02 -3.60 -24.72
CA HIS A 122 -0.97 -3.71 -23.60
C HIS A 122 -0.42 -4.46 -22.39
N ASP A 123 0.70 -5.16 -22.55
CA ASP A 123 1.41 -5.93 -21.52
C ASP A 123 2.48 -5.14 -20.77
N VAL A 124 2.57 -3.84 -21.02
CA VAL A 124 3.60 -2.94 -20.47
C VAL A 124 3.03 -2.11 -19.33
N PHE A 125 3.74 -2.12 -18.19
CA PHE A 125 3.34 -1.48 -16.95
C PHE A 125 4.40 -0.53 -16.44
N THR A 126 3.97 0.65 -15.99
CA THR A 126 4.82 1.53 -15.19
C THR A 126 4.75 1.10 -13.73
N VAL A 127 5.90 0.77 -13.14
CA VAL A 127 6.02 0.46 -11.72
C VAL A 127 6.53 1.70 -11.00
N THR A 128 5.75 2.19 -10.05
CA THR A 128 6.12 3.37 -9.27
C THR A 128 6.42 2.98 -7.83
N ASP A 129 7.59 3.36 -7.32
CA ASP A 129 7.89 3.21 -5.89
C ASP A 129 6.98 4.14 -5.09
N PHE A 130 6.05 3.55 -4.34
CA PHE A 130 5.10 4.30 -3.51
C PHE A 130 5.80 5.26 -2.53
N ARG A 131 7.03 4.94 -2.09
CA ARG A 131 7.83 5.81 -1.21
C ARG A 131 8.32 7.06 -1.93
N SER A 132 8.57 6.98 -3.24
CA SER A 132 9.00 8.12 -4.05
C SER A 132 7.88 9.13 -4.30
N LEU A 133 6.62 8.67 -4.30
CA LEU A 133 5.42 9.51 -4.45
C LEU A 133 5.07 10.27 -3.18
N LEU A 134 5.67 9.88 -2.05
CA LEU A 134 5.46 10.48 -0.76
C LEU A 134 6.66 11.38 -0.41
N PRO A 135 6.67 12.66 -0.79
CA PRO A 135 7.41 13.66 -0.02
C PRO A 135 6.68 13.78 1.33
N MET A 136 6.91 12.83 2.23
CA MET A 136 6.36 12.86 3.58
C MET A 136 6.85 14.14 4.22
N PRO A 137 5.97 15.09 4.56
CA PRO A 137 6.38 16.31 5.23
C PRO A 137 7.03 15.90 6.55
N LYS A 138 8.32 16.23 6.71
CA LYS A 138 9.07 15.91 7.92
C LYS A 138 8.40 16.48 9.16
N HIS A 139 7.73 17.62 9.03
CA HIS A 139 7.00 18.27 10.11
C HIS A 139 5.51 18.39 9.78
N VAL A 140 4.67 17.96 10.71
CA VAL A 140 3.21 17.94 10.54
C VAL A 140 2.49 18.43 11.80
N ALA A 141 1.26 18.89 11.61
CA ALA A 141 0.26 19.07 12.64
C ALA A 141 -1.01 18.35 12.22
N PHE A 142 -1.70 17.71 13.16
CA PHE A 142 -2.93 16.96 12.88
C PHE A 142 -4.13 17.79 13.33
N LYS A 143 -5.15 17.92 12.48
CA LYS A 143 -6.39 18.64 12.81
C LYS A 143 -7.55 17.65 12.92
N GLY A 144 -8.26 17.70 14.04
CA GLY A 144 -9.43 16.89 14.30
C GLY A 144 -10.66 17.42 13.56
N ASP A 145 -11.69 16.58 13.47
CA ASP A 145 -13.02 16.95 12.99
C ASP A 145 -13.69 18.01 13.88
N ASN A 146 -13.31 18.05 15.16
CA ASN A 146 -13.68 19.09 16.11
C ASN A 146 -13.06 20.48 15.81
N GLY A 147 -12.25 20.60 14.76
CA GLY A 147 -11.64 21.85 14.33
C GLY A 147 -10.37 22.25 15.08
N CYS A 148 -9.96 21.50 16.11
CA CYS A 148 -8.76 21.75 16.89
C CYS A 148 -7.57 20.93 16.36
N TYR A 149 -6.36 21.40 16.61
CA TYR A 149 -5.13 20.66 16.38
C TYR A 149 -4.83 19.74 17.57
N LEU A 150 -4.31 18.55 17.24
CA LEU A 150 -3.77 17.61 18.20
C LEU A 150 -2.54 18.24 18.85
N ARG A 151 -2.50 18.28 20.18
CA ARG A 151 -1.34 18.76 20.92
C ARG A 151 -0.92 17.78 22.01
N ALA A 152 0.35 17.84 22.32
CA ALA A 152 0.91 17.28 23.54
C ALA A 152 0.34 17.99 24.78
N ALA A 153 -0.12 17.20 25.74
CA ALA A 153 -0.63 17.67 27.02
C ALA A 153 -0.11 16.83 28.18
N MET A 154 -0.26 17.37 29.39
CA MET A 154 0.20 16.75 30.63
C MET A 154 -0.89 16.90 31.69
N GLN A 155 -1.38 15.77 32.19
CA GLN A 155 -2.51 15.68 33.12
C GLN A 155 -2.19 14.56 34.09
N GLU A 156 -2.31 14.84 35.38
CA GLU A 156 -2.03 13.87 36.45
C GLU A 156 -0.70 13.13 36.27
N HIS A 157 0.36 13.85 35.86
CA HIS A 157 1.71 13.33 35.60
C HIS A 157 1.84 12.37 34.40
N HIS A 158 0.78 12.25 33.59
CA HIS A 158 0.77 11.46 32.38
C HIS A 158 0.86 12.35 31.14
N GLU A 159 1.65 11.92 30.17
CA GLU A 159 1.81 12.56 28.87
C GLU A 159 0.79 11.97 27.89
N TYR A 160 -0.07 12.80 27.32
CA TYR A 160 -1.11 12.35 26.38
C TYR A 160 -1.28 13.35 25.24
N LEU A 161 -2.14 12.97 24.29
CA LEU A 161 -2.46 13.73 23.10
C LEU A 161 -3.94 14.13 23.14
N GLU A 162 -4.24 15.39 22.88
CA GLU A 162 -5.61 15.91 22.89
C GLU A 162 -5.86 16.89 21.74
N PHE A 163 -7.05 16.84 21.14
CA PHE A 163 -7.48 17.78 20.10
C PHE A 163 -8.08 19.04 20.75
N SER A 164 -7.22 19.90 21.32
CA SER A 164 -7.63 21.09 22.07
C SER A 164 -6.95 22.38 21.62
N SER A 165 -5.92 22.31 20.77
CA SER A 165 -5.23 23.51 20.32
C SER A 165 -6.00 24.21 19.21
N THR A 166 -6.16 25.53 19.29
CA THR A 166 -6.83 26.30 18.23
C THR A 166 -5.86 26.87 17.20
N SER A 167 -4.55 26.77 17.44
CA SER A 167 -3.50 27.36 16.60
C SER A 167 -2.55 26.30 16.05
N ILE A 168 -2.24 26.40 14.75
CA ILE A 168 -1.22 25.57 14.12
C ILE A 168 0.20 25.91 14.61
N GLY A 169 0.39 27.12 15.14
CA GLY A 169 1.67 27.59 15.70
C GLY A 169 1.88 27.22 17.17
N ASP A 170 1.04 26.37 17.76
CA ASP A 170 1.28 25.83 19.10
C ASP A 170 2.48 24.88 19.07
N ASP A 171 3.53 25.20 19.83
CA ASP A 171 4.75 24.38 19.91
C ASP A 171 4.48 22.93 20.35
N LYS A 172 3.34 22.69 21.02
CA LYS A 172 2.90 21.35 21.44
C LYS A 172 2.13 20.58 20.37
N ALA A 173 1.70 21.25 19.30
CA ALA A 173 0.97 20.66 18.18
C ALA A 173 1.89 20.20 17.02
N GLY A 174 3.21 20.39 17.16
CA GLY A 174 4.20 19.96 16.18
C GLY A 174 4.64 18.51 16.34
N TYR A 175 4.62 17.77 15.24
CA TYR A 175 5.09 16.38 15.16
C TYR A 175 6.09 16.19 14.03
N GLU A 176 6.96 15.20 14.17
CA GLU A 176 7.91 14.76 13.15
C GLU A 176 7.50 13.39 12.60
N VAL A 177 7.47 13.27 11.28
CA VAL A 177 7.27 12.00 10.58
C VAL A 177 8.63 11.37 10.32
N VAL A 178 8.85 10.19 10.91
CA VAL A 178 10.07 9.39 10.73
C VAL A 178 9.70 8.19 9.87
N VAL A 179 10.34 8.08 8.71
CA VAL A 179 10.20 6.92 7.80
C VAL A 179 11.38 5.98 8.07
N ASN A 180 11.09 4.72 8.35
CA ASN A 180 12.10 3.69 8.57
C ASN A 180 12.52 3.03 7.24
N ASP A 181 13.66 2.35 7.24
CA ASP A 181 14.21 1.68 6.04
C ASP A 181 13.27 0.59 5.47
N ASP A 182 12.45 -0.02 6.34
CA ASP A 182 11.43 -1.02 5.99
C ASP A 182 10.12 -0.40 5.44
N GLY A 183 10.06 0.93 5.30
CA GLY A 183 8.88 1.66 4.81
C GLY A 183 7.80 1.89 5.85
N THR A 184 7.98 1.48 7.11
CA THR A 184 7.08 1.84 8.21
C THR A 184 7.27 3.30 8.62
N ILE A 185 6.25 3.87 9.26
CA ILE A 185 6.25 5.28 9.69
C ILE A 185 6.06 5.35 11.20
N CYS A 186 6.86 6.20 11.84
CA CYS A 186 6.71 6.56 13.25
C CYS A 186 6.43 8.06 13.36
N ILE A 187 5.51 8.43 14.24
CA ILE A 187 5.20 9.83 14.54
C ILE A 187 5.84 10.17 15.88
N LYS A 188 6.60 11.26 15.91
CA LYS A 188 7.30 11.75 17.10
C LYS A 188 6.75 13.12 17.51
N SER A 189 6.41 13.29 18.77
CA SER A 189 6.11 14.62 19.32
C SER A 189 7.38 15.46 19.37
N LYS A 190 7.37 16.65 18.75
CA LYS A 190 8.50 17.60 18.85
C LYS A 190 8.67 18.12 20.26
N PHE A 191 7.55 18.34 20.97
CA PHE A 191 7.53 18.85 22.34
C PHE A 191 8.14 17.88 23.35
N PHE A 192 7.70 16.62 23.36
CA PHE A 192 8.20 15.62 24.31
C PHE A 192 9.41 14.83 23.81
N GLY A 193 9.74 14.90 22.52
CA GLY A 193 10.80 14.10 21.90
C GLY A 193 10.51 12.59 21.87
N LYS A 194 9.23 12.20 22.02
CA LYS A 194 8.77 10.82 22.20
C LYS A 194 7.89 10.34 21.04
N PHE A 195 7.89 9.04 20.79
CA PHE A 195 7.13 8.41 19.71
C PHE A 195 5.73 8.02 20.14
N TRP A 196 4.79 8.07 19.20
CA TRP A 196 3.45 7.55 19.38
C TRP A 196 3.48 6.02 19.50
N ARG A 197 2.75 5.48 20.46
CA ARG A 197 2.56 4.03 20.64
C ARG A 197 1.12 3.75 21.03
N LEU A 198 0.50 2.81 20.33
CA LEU A 198 -0.79 2.26 20.71
C LEU A 198 -0.66 1.44 22.00
N SER A 199 -1.50 1.72 22.99
CA SER A 199 -1.68 0.93 24.22
C SER A 199 -3.17 0.92 24.57
N PRO A 200 -3.76 -0.23 24.90
CA PRO A 200 -4.93 -0.89 24.27
C PRO A 200 -6.06 -0.03 23.65
N SER A 201 -6.29 1.20 24.10
CA SER A 201 -7.35 2.10 23.59
C SER A 201 -6.91 3.56 23.41
N TRP A 202 -5.63 3.86 23.65
CA TRP A 202 -5.04 5.21 23.62
C TRP A 202 -3.71 5.23 22.87
N ILE A 203 -3.38 6.37 22.29
CA ILE A 203 -2.05 6.64 21.72
C ILE A 203 -1.23 7.37 22.78
N TRP A 204 -0.19 6.72 23.27
CA TRP A 204 0.73 7.24 24.29
C TRP A 204 2.05 7.68 23.69
N LEU A 205 2.80 8.48 24.45
CA LEU A 205 4.15 8.89 24.09
C LEU A 205 5.18 8.04 24.82
N ILE A 206 6.10 7.42 24.07
CA ILE A 206 7.13 6.54 24.61
C ILE A 206 8.55 6.96 24.21
N ARG A 207 9.52 6.54 25.02
CA ARG A 207 10.95 6.79 24.77
C ARG A 207 11.46 5.99 23.56
N PRO A 208 12.51 6.47 22.86
CA PRO A 208 13.04 5.86 21.63
C PRO A 208 13.41 4.37 21.76
N MET A 209 14.00 3.94 22.88
CA MET A 209 14.45 2.55 23.07
C MET A 209 13.34 1.50 23.17
N GLN A 210 12.06 1.89 23.22
CA GLN A 210 10.91 0.97 23.30
C GLN A 210 9.94 1.10 22.13
N ALA A 211 10.26 1.92 21.12
CA ALA A 211 9.44 2.06 19.92
C ALA A 211 9.60 0.81 19.06
N ARG A 212 8.68 -0.15 19.21
CA ARG A 212 8.47 -1.18 18.19
C ARG A 212 7.70 -0.53 17.04
N ALA A 213 8.15 -0.77 15.81
CA ALA A 213 7.45 -0.37 14.61
C ALA A 213 5.97 -0.76 14.74
N ILE A 214 5.08 0.20 14.50
CA ILE A 214 3.65 -0.09 14.39
C ILE A 214 3.49 -0.62 12.96
N PRO A 215 3.19 -1.92 12.76
CA PRO A 215 2.65 -2.34 11.47
C PRO A 215 1.39 -1.53 11.28
N ILE A 216 1.23 -0.92 10.10
CA ILE A 216 0.04 -0.12 9.80
C ILE A 216 -1.18 -1.04 9.92
N LEU A 217 -1.80 -1.07 11.10
CA LEU A 217 -3.24 -1.12 11.19
C LEU A 217 -3.66 0.18 10.53
N ALA A 218 -4.26 0.06 9.35
CA ALA A 218 -4.67 1.16 8.51
C ALA A 218 -5.25 2.32 9.35
N PHE A 219 -4.49 3.40 9.49
CA PHE A 219 -5.14 4.71 9.43
C PHE A 219 -5.59 4.81 7.98
N GLY A 220 -6.81 4.33 7.73
CA GLY A 220 -7.53 4.72 6.53
C GLY A 220 -7.59 6.23 6.54
N LEU A 221 -6.76 6.87 5.72
CA LEU A 221 -6.97 8.22 5.27
C LEU A 221 -8.24 8.18 4.40
N THR A 222 -9.40 8.03 5.04
CA THR A 222 -10.67 8.36 4.41
C THR A 222 -10.70 9.88 4.24
N ASN A 223 -11.20 10.34 3.11
CA ASN A 223 -11.10 11.69 2.54
C ASN A 223 -11.61 12.84 3.44
N THR A 224 -10.92 13.15 4.54
CA THR A 224 -11.20 14.35 5.35
C THR A 224 -10.00 14.98 6.06
N LEU A 225 -8.78 14.48 5.85
CA LEU A 225 -7.58 15.17 6.35
C LEU A 225 -7.05 16.16 5.31
N LYS A 226 -7.45 17.43 5.44
CA LYS A 226 -6.76 18.54 4.77
C LYS A 226 -5.37 18.70 5.40
N THR A 227 -4.37 18.04 4.83
CA THR A 227 -2.97 18.28 5.14
C THR A 227 -2.55 19.63 4.56
N THR A 228 -2.26 20.59 5.44
CA THR A 228 -1.63 21.86 5.03
C THR A 228 -0.12 21.68 5.11
N ARG A 229 0.59 21.81 3.98
CA ARG A 229 2.06 21.84 3.95
C ARG A 229 2.55 23.09 4.68
N LEU A 230 3.48 22.91 5.61
CA LEU A 230 4.30 24.00 6.11
C LEU A 230 5.55 24.10 5.21
N HIS A 231 5.79 25.29 4.65
CA HIS A 231 7.01 25.65 3.93
C HIS A 231 8.14 25.96 4.91
#